data_AF-A0A838QRA9-F1
#
_entry.id   AF-A0A838QRA9-F1
#
_cell.length_a   1.000
_cell.length_b   1.000
_cell.length_c   1.000
_cell.angle_alpha   90.00
_cell.angle_beta   90.00
_cell.angle_gamma   90.00
#
_symmetry.space_group_name_H-M   'P 1'
#
loop_
_entity.id
_entity.type
_entity.pdbx_description
1 polymer ?
#
loop_
_entity_poly.entity_id
_entity_poly.type
_entity_poly.pdbx_seq_one_letter_code
_entity_poly.pdbx_strand_id
1 'polypeptide(L)'
;MKFSLVTIGYVFALLAAAMAVFGGPLGIIAWLVVLGYWWLDPRWPKTLLEILVIVMVIGLLLGLLMPTVHTGRESSRVMVCGGNIRSIALALQAYRRMHGHLPPAGVANTHAMSWRVAVLPWLENRDLYEAYRRDEPWNSAANMRVTAQPLWIYECPSDPPVTATTPRTNYFAIVDARTV
;
A
#
# COMPACT_ATOMS: atom_id res chain seq x y z
N MET A 1 -37.01 -27.39 -31.75
CA MET A 1 -35.80 -26.76 -31.18
C MET A 1 -35.72 -27.14 -29.71
N LYS A 2 -34.69 -27.88 -29.27
CA LYS A 2 -34.50 -28.17 -27.84
C LYS A 2 -33.90 -26.94 -27.18
N PHE A 3 -34.69 -26.20 -26.40
CA PHE A 3 -34.17 -25.13 -25.55
C PHE A 3 -33.33 -25.76 -24.45
N SER A 4 -32.01 -25.60 -24.56
CA SER A 4 -31.08 -25.98 -23.50
C SER A 4 -31.07 -24.87 -22.45
N LEU A 5 -31.02 -25.23 -21.17
CA LEU A 5 -30.77 -24.29 -20.06
C LEU A 5 -29.53 -23.42 -20.32
N VAL A 6 -28.55 -23.95 -21.04
CA VAL A 6 -27.32 -23.24 -21.42
C VAL A 6 -27.63 -22.07 -22.37
N THR A 7 -28.58 -22.23 -23.29
CA THR A 7 -29.00 -21.17 -24.22
C THR A 7 -29.63 -20.00 -23.49
N ILE A 8 -30.44 -20.28 -22.48
CA ILE A 8 -31.04 -19.26 -21.62
C ILE A 8 -29.94 -18.51 -20.86
N GLY A 9 -28.96 -19.24 -20.32
CA GLY A 9 -27.79 -18.64 -19.68
C GLY A 9 -27.00 -17.69 -20.59
N TYR A 10 -26.77 -18.08 -21.85
CA TYR A 10 -26.08 -17.21 -22.83
C TYR A 10 -26.83 -15.92 -23.13
N VAL A 11 -28.15 -15.99 -23.27
CA VAL A 11 -28.99 -14.81 -23.55
C VAL A 11 -28.92 -13.79 -22.41
N PHE A 12 -28.97 -14.26 -21.16
CA PHE A 12 -28.84 -13.38 -19.99
C PHE A 12 -27.44 -12.81 -19.82
N ALA A 13 -26.39 -13.60 -20.08
CA ALA A 13 -25.01 -13.13 -20.03
C ALA A 13 -24.74 -12.04 -21.09
N LEU A 14 -25.26 -12.22 -22.31
CA LEU A 14 -25.20 -11.22 -23.38
C LEU A 14 -25.91 -9.93 -23.02
N LEU A 15 -27.08 -10.01 -22.38
CA LEU A 15 -27.80 -8.83 -21.93
C LEU A 15 -27.01 -8.08 -20.85
N ALA A 16 -26.51 -8.79 -19.83
CA ALA A 16 -25.75 -8.18 -18.74
C ALA A 16 -24.49 -7.47 -19.25
N ALA A 17 -23.77 -8.09 -20.18
CA ALA A 17 -22.58 -7.49 -20.77
C ALA A 17 -22.90 -6.30 -21.69
N ALA A 18 -23.93 -6.39 -22.54
CA ALA A 18 -24.36 -5.27 -23.37
C ALA A 18 -24.81 -4.06 -22.51
N MET A 19 -25.49 -4.33 -21.39
CA MET A 19 -25.87 -3.31 -20.41
C MET A 19 -24.65 -2.67 -19.74
N ALA A 20 -23.63 -3.47 -19.39
CA ALA A 20 -22.42 -2.97 -18.76
C ALA A 20 -21.55 -2.11 -19.70
N VAL A 21 -21.51 -2.44 -21.00
CA VAL A 21 -20.68 -1.72 -21.99
C VAL A 21 -21.35 -0.46 -22.49
N PHE A 22 -22.63 -0.53 -22.87
CA PHE A 22 -23.30 0.58 -23.57
C PHE A 22 -24.18 1.44 -22.66
N GLY A 23 -24.61 0.90 -21.51
CA GLY A 23 -25.50 1.58 -20.57
C GLY A 23 -26.92 1.84 -21.11
N GLY A 24 -27.89 1.90 -20.19
CA GLY A 24 -29.25 2.39 -20.49
C GLY A 24 -29.93 1.72 -21.71
N PRO A 25 -30.68 2.46 -22.55
CA PRO A 25 -31.45 1.89 -23.66
C PRO A 25 -30.59 1.33 -24.80
N LEU A 26 -29.36 1.84 -24.98
CA LEU A 26 -28.46 1.43 -26.06
C LEU A 26 -28.00 -0.02 -25.91
N GLY A 27 -27.78 -0.50 -24.68
CA GLY A 27 -27.41 -1.90 -24.48
C GLY A 27 -28.55 -2.88 -24.75
N ILE A 28 -29.82 -2.47 -24.58
CA ILE A 28 -30.98 -3.32 -24.91
C ILE A 28 -31.07 -3.46 -26.43
N ILE A 29 -30.87 -2.36 -27.17
CA ILE A 29 -30.87 -2.36 -28.63
C ILE A 29 -29.74 -3.23 -29.16
N ALA A 30 -28.53 -3.08 -28.63
CA ALA A 30 -27.38 -3.91 -29.02
C ALA A 30 -27.63 -5.40 -28.76
N TRP A 31 -28.22 -5.73 -27.60
CA TRP A 31 -28.61 -7.11 -27.27
C TRP A 31 -29.66 -7.66 -28.23
N LEU A 32 -30.73 -6.91 -28.52
CA LEU A 32 -31.78 -7.32 -29.47
C LEU A 32 -31.24 -7.53 -30.88
N VAL A 33 -30.30 -6.70 -31.33
CA VAL A 33 -29.65 -6.86 -32.64
C VAL A 33 -28.84 -8.16 -32.69
N VAL A 34 -28.04 -8.45 -31.66
CA VAL A 34 -27.26 -9.70 -31.58
C VAL A 34 -28.18 -10.92 -31.53
N LEU A 35 -29.26 -10.86 -30.75
CA LEU A 35 -30.22 -11.94 -30.61
C LEU A 35 -31.04 -12.15 -31.90
N GLY A 36 -31.38 -11.06 -32.59
CA GLY A 36 -32.04 -11.08 -33.90
C GLY A 36 -31.14 -11.68 -34.97
N TYR A 37 -29.87 -11.30 -35.01
CA TYR A 37 -28.88 -11.86 -35.94
C TYR A 37 -28.66 -13.36 -35.68
N TRP A 38 -28.63 -13.74 -34.40
CA TRP A 38 -28.53 -15.13 -33.96
C TRP A 38 -29.76 -15.98 -34.32
N TRP A 39 -30.95 -15.37 -34.32
CA TRP A 39 -32.19 -16.03 -34.71
C TRP A 39 -32.33 -16.17 -36.24
N LEU A 40 -31.79 -15.23 -37.00
CA LEU A 40 -31.90 -15.19 -38.47
C LEU A 40 -30.85 -16.03 -39.19
N ASP A 41 -29.68 -16.30 -38.58
CA ASP A 41 -28.57 -16.99 -39.26
C ASP A 41 -28.11 -18.28 -38.52
N PRO A 42 -28.66 -19.47 -38.84
CA PRO A 42 -28.43 -20.72 -38.09
C PRO A 42 -27.04 -21.35 -38.29
N ARG A 43 -26.13 -20.71 -39.04
CA ARG A 43 -24.85 -21.29 -39.49
C ARG A 43 -23.65 -20.91 -38.64
N TRP A 44 -23.83 -20.07 -37.62
CA TRP A 44 -22.71 -19.67 -36.77
C TRP A 44 -22.20 -20.88 -35.97
N PRO A 45 -20.89 -21.20 -36.04
CA PRO A 45 -20.31 -22.26 -35.24
C PRO A 45 -20.45 -21.90 -33.77
N LYS A 46 -21.05 -22.81 -32.99
CA LYS A 46 -21.28 -22.61 -31.55
C LYS A 46 -20.00 -22.30 -30.78
N THR A 47 -18.85 -22.78 -31.26
CA THR A 47 -17.52 -22.56 -30.68
C THR A 47 -17.03 -21.11 -30.81
N LEU A 48 -17.38 -20.39 -31.88
CA LEU A 48 -17.02 -18.98 -32.02
C LEU A 48 -17.84 -18.11 -31.06
N LEU A 49 -19.12 -18.43 -30.91
CA LEU A 49 -20.01 -17.75 -29.95
C LEU A 49 -19.53 -17.95 -28.51
N GLU A 50 -19.11 -19.17 -28.17
CA GLU A 50 -18.59 -19.51 -26.86
C GLU A 50 -17.34 -18.71 -26.50
N ILE A 51 -16.39 -18.57 -27.43
CA ILE A 51 -15.19 -17.75 -27.24
C ILE A 51 -15.54 -16.26 -27.10
N LEU A 52 -16.48 -15.73 -27.90
CA LEU A 52 -16.90 -14.33 -27.84
C LEU A 52 -17.46 -13.96 -26.45
N VAL A 53 -18.33 -14.82 -25.90
CA VAL A 53 -18.91 -14.61 -24.57
C VAL A 53 -17.82 -14.67 -23.49
N ILE A 54 -16.87 -15.60 -23.58
CA ILE A 54 -15.75 -15.69 -22.63
C ILE A 54 -14.92 -14.40 -22.65
N VAL A 55 -14.54 -13.90 -23.83
CA VAL A 55 -13.77 -12.66 -23.96
C VAL A 55 -14.54 -11.47 -23.40
N MET A 56 -15.85 -11.40 -23.66
CA MET A 56 -16.71 -10.34 -23.15
C MET A 56 -16.85 -10.37 -21.62
N VAL A 57 -16.95 -11.56 -21.02
CA VAL A 57 -16.97 -11.73 -19.55
C VAL A 57 -15.62 -11.36 -18.93
N ILE A 58 -14.50 -11.76 -19.54
CA ILE A 58 -13.15 -11.38 -19.08
C ILE A 58 -12.98 -9.86 -19.13
N GLY A 59 -13.41 -9.20 -20.22
CA GLY A 59 -13.37 -7.75 -20.36
C GLY A 59 -14.16 -7.03 -19.27
N LEU A 60 -15.35 -7.53 -18.93
CA LEU A 60 -16.16 -7.02 -17.82
C LEU A 60 -15.45 -7.17 -16.46
N LEU A 61 -14.89 -8.34 -16.18
CA LEU A 61 -14.17 -8.60 -14.92
C LEU A 61 -12.94 -7.69 -14.78
N LEU A 62 -12.18 -7.50 -15.85
CA LEU A 62 -11.02 -6.58 -15.87
C LEU A 62 -11.47 -5.13 -15.70
N GLY A 63 -12.59 -4.73 -16.32
CA GLY A 63 -13.18 -3.40 -16.17
C GLY A 63 -13.63 -3.09 -14.73
N LEU A 64 -14.09 -4.08 -13.99
CA LEU A 64 -14.44 -3.95 -12.56
C LEU A 64 -13.21 -3.83 -11.65
N LEU A 65 -12.08 -4.41 -12.04
CA LEU A 65 -10.84 -4.38 -11.26
C LEU A 65 -10.07 -3.06 -11.40
N MET A 66 -10.15 -2.41 -12.57
CA MET A 66 -9.38 -1.19 -12.88
C MET A 66 -9.72 0.08 -12.07
N PRO A 67 -10.98 0.42 -11.74
CA PRO A 67 -11.28 1.67 -11.04
C PRO A 67 -10.82 1.68 -9.57
N THR A 68 -10.53 0.51 -9.00
CA THR A 68 -10.23 0.37 -7.56
C THR A 68 -8.73 0.48 -7.24
N VAL A 69 -7.83 0.38 -8.24
CA VAL A 69 -6.37 0.40 -7.98
C VAL A 69 -5.80 1.79 -7.67
N HIS A 70 -6.58 2.86 -7.82
CA HIS A 70 -6.08 4.23 -7.63
C HIS A 70 -6.39 4.82 -6.25
N THR A 71 -7.48 4.43 -5.59
CA THR A 71 -7.86 4.96 -4.27
C THR A 71 -7.15 4.25 -3.09
N GLY A 72 -6.56 3.07 -3.32
CA GLY A 72 -5.89 2.28 -2.28
C GLY A 72 -4.45 2.70 -1.95
N ARG A 73 -3.87 3.69 -2.64
CA ARG A 73 -2.46 4.06 -2.42
C ARG A 73 -2.27 4.83 -1.11
N GLU A 74 -3.15 5.77 -0.81
CA GLU A 74 -3.04 6.58 0.41
C GLU A 74 -3.39 5.78 1.66
N SER A 75 -4.44 4.95 1.60
CA SER A 75 -4.74 4.02 2.70
C SER A 75 -3.58 3.08 3.00
N SER A 76 -2.88 2.60 1.96
CA SER A 76 -1.67 1.79 2.13
C SER A 76 -0.53 2.58 2.80
N ARG A 77 -0.33 3.85 2.44
CA ARG A 77 0.70 4.71 3.05
C ARG A 77 0.42 4.99 4.52
N VAL A 78 -0.82 5.29 4.87
CA VAL A 78 -1.27 5.49 6.25
C VAL A 78 -1.07 4.21 7.08
N MET A 79 -1.40 3.04 6.52
CA MET A 79 -1.15 1.75 7.19
C MET A 79 0.33 1.53 7.49
N VAL A 80 1.23 1.88 6.57
CA VAL A 80 2.67 1.81 6.79
C VAL A 80 3.10 2.76 7.91
N CYS A 81 2.63 4.00 7.93
CA CYS A 81 2.96 4.93 9.01
C CYS A 81 2.50 4.42 10.38
N GLY A 82 1.29 3.87 10.47
CA GLY A 82 0.78 3.24 11.68
C GLY A 82 1.60 2.02 12.12
N GLY A 83 2.06 1.20 11.16
CA GLY A 83 2.98 0.10 11.40
C GLY A 83 4.32 0.55 11.99
N ASN A 84 4.91 1.61 11.42
CA ASN A 84 6.17 2.19 11.88
C ASN A 84 6.07 2.66 13.34
N ILE A 85 5.02 3.41 13.70
CA ILE A 85 4.77 3.85 15.08
C ILE A 85 4.66 2.65 16.02
N ARG A 86 3.93 1.60 15.62
CA ARG A 86 3.77 0.40 16.43
C ARG A 86 5.12 -0.29 16.68
N SER A 87 5.94 -0.44 15.65
CA SER A 87 7.29 -1.03 15.77
C SER A 87 8.20 -0.18 16.67
N ILE A 88 8.18 1.15 16.53
CA ILE A 88 8.91 2.07 17.39
C ILE A 88 8.45 1.95 18.85
N ALA A 89 7.14 1.89 19.09
CA ALA A 89 6.57 1.74 20.43
C ALA A 89 7.01 0.42 21.10
N LEU A 90 7.06 -0.67 20.34
CA LEU A 90 7.56 -1.96 20.82
C LEU A 90 9.06 -1.88 21.16
N ALA A 91 9.86 -1.23 20.32
CA ALA A 91 11.28 -1.01 20.57
C ALA A 91 11.53 -0.16 21.83
N LEU A 92 10.75 0.91 22.03
CA LEU A 92 10.81 1.74 23.24
C LEU A 92 10.45 0.95 24.50
N GLN A 93 9.44 0.08 24.42
CA GLN A 93 9.09 -0.80 25.54
C GLN A 93 10.20 -1.82 25.84
N ALA A 94 10.83 -2.38 24.80
CA ALA A 94 11.94 -3.31 24.96
C ALA A 94 13.17 -2.64 25.57
N TYR A 95 13.50 -1.42 25.14
CA TYR A 95 14.51 -0.57 25.78
C TYR A 95 14.20 -0.37 27.26
N ARG A 96 12.97 0.03 27.61
CA ARG A 96 12.56 0.24 29.00
C ARG A 96 12.66 -1.02 29.85
N ARG A 97 12.35 -2.19 29.30
CA ARG A 97 12.49 -3.47 30.04
C ARG A 97 13.95 -3.77 30.38
N MET A 98 14.88 -3.40 29.49
CA MET A 98 16.32 -3.65 29.67
C MET A 98 17.02 -2.61 30.54
N HIS A 99 16.61 -1.34 30.45
CA HIS A 99 17.28 -0.21 31.12
C HIS A 99 16.52 0.35 32.32
N GLY A 100 15.26 -0.05 32.53
CA GLY A 100 14.40 0.44 33.62
C GLY A 100 13.79 1.84 33.39
N HIS A 101 14.21 2.54 32.33
CA HIS A 101 13.70 3.86 31.94
C HIS A 101 13.54 3.96 30.41
N LEU A 102 12.79 4.95 29.93
CA LEU A 102 12.73 5.26 28.50
C LEU A 102 14.03 5.91 28.03
N PRO A 103 14.40 5.80 26.74
CA PRO A 103 15.59 6.46 26.25
C PRO A 103 15.42 7.99 26.32
N PRO A 104 16.48 8.73 26.66
CA PRO A 104 16.42 10.19 26.66
C PRO A 104 16.21 10.70 25.23
N ALA A 105 15.37 11.74 25.04
CA ALA A 105 15.14 12.30 23.70
C ALA A 105 16.41 12.84 23.03
N GLY A 106 17.33 13.32 23.85
CA GLY A 106 18.58 13.97 23.49
C GLY A 106 18.92 14.91 24.63
N VAL A 107 19.91 14.55 25.45
CA VAL A 107 20.36 15.40 26.56
C VAL A 107 21.07 16.63 25.97
N ALA A 108 21.00 17.79 26.62
CA ALA A 108 21.61 19.05 26.15
C ALA A 108 23.16 19.03 26.08
N ASN A 109 23.79 17.86 26.27
CA ASN A 109 25.23 17.67 26.13
C ASN A 109 25.60 17.33 24.69
N THR A 110 26.75 17.84 24.25
CA THR A 110 27.28 17.66 22.88
C THR A 110 27.45 16.18 22.48
N HIS A 111 27.65 15.29 23.46
CA HIS A 111 27.83 13.85 23.29
C HIS A 111 26.54 13.04 23.48
N ALA A 112 25.38 13.71 23.54
CA ALA A 112 24.12 13.04 23.79
C ALA A 112 23.62 12.27 22.55
N MET A 113 23.34 10.99 22.77
CA MET A 113 22.76 10.11 21.78
C MET A 113 21.23 10.31 21.72
N SER A 114 20.69 10.43 20.50
CA SER A 114 19.23 10.54 20.30
C SER A 114 18.52 9.25 20.72
N TRP A 115 17.28 9.36 21.21
CA TRP A 115 16.41 8.21 21.47
C TRP A 115 16.29 7.28 20.25
N ARG A 116 16.32 7.85 19.03
CA ARG A 116 16.24 7.10 17.78
C ARG A 116 17.43 6.17 17.60
N VAL A 117 18.62 6.62 18.00
CA VAL A 117 19.81 5.77 17.99
C VAL A 117 19.68 4.73 19.10
N ALA A 118 19.17 5.11 20.27
CA ALA A 118 19.04 4.23 21.44
C ALA A 118 18.22 2.97 21.17
N VAL A 119 17.16 3.06 20.35
CA VAL A 119 16.26 1.93 20.10
C VAL A 119 16.63 1.08 18.87
N LEU A 120 17.65 1.47 18.09
CA LEU A 120 18.05 0.75 16.87
C LEU A 120 18.29 -0.77 17.06
N PRO A 121 18.86 -1.26 18.18
CA PRO A 121 19.03 -2.71 18.38
C PRO A 121 17.72 -3.50 18.38
N TRP A 122 16.61 -2.88 18.78
CA TRP A 122 15.27 -3.49 18.77
C TRP A 122 14.47 -3.21 17.50
N LEU A 123 15.03 -2.41 16.59
CA LEU A 123 14.50 -2.16 15.25
C LEU A 123 15.30 -2.90 14.17
N GLU A 124 16.03 -3.96 14.54
CA GLU A 124 16.86 -4.76 13.62
C GLU A 124 17.96 -3.94 12.92
N ASN A 125 18.36 -2.81 13.49
CA ASN A 125 19.38 -1.90 12.96
C ASN A 125 20.62 -1.86 13.88
N ARG A 126 21.04 -3.04 14.35
CA ARG A 126 22.16 -3.18 15.29
C ARG A 126 23.49 -2.67 14.71
N ASP A 127 23.72 -2.88 13.42
CA ASP A 127 24.95 -2.44 12.76
C ASP A 127 25.13 -0.92 12.85
N LEU A 128 24.04 -0.16 12.68
CA LEU A 128 24.04 1.30 12.81
C LEU A 128 24.22 1.75 14.26
N TYR A 129 23.68 0.99 15.21
CA TYR A 129 23.90 1.24 16.62
C TYR A 129 25.38 1.08 17.00
N GLU A 130 26.02 0.03 16.50
CA GLU A 130 27.43 -0.26 16.77
C GLU A 130 28.38 0.69 16.03
N ALA A 131 27.99 1.19 14.86
CA ALA A 131 28.74 2.21 14.12
C ALA A 131 28.72 3.61 14.77
N TYR A 132 27.74 3.89 15.64
CA TYR A 132 27.61 5.20 16.30
C TYR A 132 28.63 5.37 17.43
N ARG A 133 29.46 6.41 17.34
CA ARG A 133 30.49 6.75 18.32
C ARG A 133 29.89 7.60 19.45
N ARG A 134 29.75 6.99 20.62
CA ARG A 134 29.14 7.60 21.83
C ARG A 134 30.11 8.52 22.59
N ASP A 135 31.39 8.40 22.30
CA ASP A 135 32.49 9.23 22.80
C ASP A 135 32.72 10.50 21.96
N GLU A 136 32.03 10.64 20.83
CA GLU A 136 32.10 11.80 19.96
C GLU A 136 30.77 12.57 19.92
N PRO A 137 30.77 13.87 19.60
CA PRO A 137 29.55 14.63 19.37
C PRO A 137 28.68 14.04 18.24
N TRP A 138 27.38 14.26 18.30
CA TRP A 138 26.45 13.75 17.28
C TRP A 138 26.76 14.27 15.86
N ASN A 139 27.35 15.46 15.76
CA ASN A 139 27.74 16.13 14.51
C ASN A 139 29.20 15.86 14.11
N SER A 140 29.87 14.88 14.72
CA SER A 140 31.20 14.47 14.26
C SER A 140 31.14 13.86 12.86
N ALA A 141 32.26 13.89 12.14
CA ALA A 141 32.34 13.31 10.80
C ALA A 141 32.01 11.79 10.78
N ALA A 142 32.28 11.08 11.89
CA ALA A 142 31.91 9.68 12.05
C ALA A 142 30.40 9.51 12.24
N ASN A 143 29.79 10.24 13.17
CA ASN A 143 28.37 10.11 13.49
C ASN A 143 27.46 10.64 12.39
N MET A 144 27.86 11.70 11.68
CA MET A 144 27.14 12.21 10.52
C MET A 144 26.94 11.15 9.44
N ARG A 145 27.89 10.22 9.26
CA ARG A 145 27.76 9.12 8.30
C ARG A 145 26.72 8.10 8.71
N VAL A 146 26.49 7.93 10.01
CA VAL A 146 25.43 7.04 10.54
C VAL A 146 24.08 7.72 10.44
N THR A 147 23.98 8.99 10.85
CA THR A 147 22.71 9.75 10.85
C THR A 147 22.24 10.16 9.45
N ALA A 148 23.14 10.17 8.45
CA ALA A 148 22.78 10.44 7.06
C ALA A 148 22.14 9.24 6.35
N GLN A 149 22.20 8.03 6.92
CA GLN A 149 21.58 6.86 6.32
C GLN A 149 20.06 6.93 6.48
N PRO A 150 19.28 6.85 5.39
CA PRO A 150 17.83 6.89 5.47
C PRO A 150 17.32 5.60 6.11
N LEU A 151 16.47 5.74 7.13
CA LEU A 151 15.83 4.63 7.80
C LEU A 151 14.31 4.73 7.64
N TRP A 152 13.75 3.89 6.78
CA TRP A 152 12.31 3.86 6.45
C TRP A 152 11.41 3.76 7.68
N ILE A 153 11.88 3.14 8.76
CA ILE A 153 11.14 3.01 10.02
C ILE A 153 10.85 4.37 10.67
N TYR A 154 11.68 5.38 10.42
CA TYR A 154 11.48 6.74 10.91
C TYR A 154 10.73 7.64 9.92
N GLU A 155 10.35 7.11 8.76
CA GLU A 155 9.66 7.85 7.71
C GLU A 155 8.17 7.51 7.70
N CYS A 156 7.33 8.50 7.38
CA CYS A 156 5.92 8.27 7.05
C CYS A 156 5.70 8.54 5.55
N PRO A 157 5.36 7.52 4.74
CA PRO A 157 5.10 7.72 3.31
C PRO A 157 3.96 8.71 2.97
N SER A 158 3.07 9.00 3.92
CA SER A 158 2.01 10.01 3.80
C SER A 158 2.48 11.44 4.07
N ASP A 159 3.70 11.63 4.56
CA ASP A 159 4.28 12.95 4.86
C ASP A 159 5.47 13.23 3.91
N PRO A 160 5.20 13.73 2.68
CA PRO A 160 6.23 13.92 1.67
C PRO A 160 7.20 15.04 2.09
N PRO A 161 8.50 14.90 1.77
CA PRO A 161 9.51 15.89 2.17
C PRO A 161 9.29 17.24 1.51
N VAL A 162 9.53 18.31 2.28
CA VAL A 162 9.51 19.71 1.80
C VAL A 162 10.66 19.99 0.82
N THR A 163 11.77 19.26 0.92
CA THR A 163 12.94 19.37 0.01
C THR A 163 13.68 18.02 -0.09
N ALA A 164 14.31 17.74 -1.24
CA ALA A 164 14.96 16.46 -1.54
C ALA A 164 16.22 16.14 -0.70
N THR A 165 16.75 17.10 0.07
CA THR A 165 18.09 17.01 0.70
C THR A 165 18.07 16.75 2.20
N THR A 166 16.92 16.72 2.86
CA THR A 166 16.82 16.51 4.32
C THR A 166 16.47 15.05 4.62
N PRO A 167 17.31 14.31 5.39
CA PRO A 167 16.97 12.93 5.81
C PRO A 167 15.67 12.92 6.62
N ARG A 168 14.77 12.00 6.26
CA ARG A 168 13.39 11.97 6.73
C ARG A 168 13.31 11.37 8.14
N THR A 169 12.79 12.14 9.08
CA THR A 169 12.33 11.61 10.37
C THR A 169 11.02 12.30 10.78
N ASN A 170 9.89 11.61 10.61
CA ASN A 170 8.56 12.19 10.80
C ASN A 170 7.96 11.92 12.20
N TYR A 171 8.56 10.99 12.96
CA TYR A 171 8.09 10.62 14.30
C TYR A 171 8.90 11.31 15.39
N PHE A 172 8.22 12.05 16.27
CA PHE A 172 8.82 12.80 17.37
C PHE A 172 8.41 12.20 18.71
N ALA A 173 9.34 12.18 19.66
CA ALA A 173 9.05 11.84 21.04
C ALA A 173 8.72 13.12 21.80
N ILE A 174 7.62 13.13 22.54
CA ILE A 174 7.31 14.18 23.51
C ILE A 174 7.97 13.76 24.82
N VAL A 175 8.84 14.60 25.35
CA VAL A 175 9.54 14.35 26.62
C VAL A 175 9.13 15.35 27.68
N ASP A 176 9.03 14.86 28.90
CA ASP A 176 8.83 15.61 30.14
C ASP A 176 10.10 15.51 31.02
N ALA A 177 10.16 16.25 32.13
CA ALA A 177 11.25 16.22 33.10
C ALA A 177 11.52 14.82 33.69
N ARG A 178 10.57 13.88 33.58
CA ARG A 178 10.70 12.48 34.02
C ARG A 178 11.38 11.55 33.01
N THR A 179 11.72 12.07 31.82
CA THR A 179 12.35 11.31 30.72
C THR A 179 13.86 11.56 30.61
N VAL A 180 14.45 12.23 31.59
CA VAL A 180 15.88 12.56 31.70
C VAL A 180 16.53 11.76 32.82
#